data_AF-A0AAU6VKL3-F1
#
_entry.id   AF-A0AAU6VKL3-F1
#
_cell.length_a   1.000
_cell.length_b   1.000
_cell.length_c   1.000
_cell.angle_alpha   90.00
_cell.angle_beta   90.00
_cell.angle_gamma   90.00
#
_symmetry.space_group_name_H-M   'P 1'
#
loop_
_entity.id
_entity.type
_entity.pdbx_description
1 polymer ?
#
loop_
_entity_poly.entity_id
_entity_poly.type
_entity_poly.pdbx_seq_one_letter_code
_entity_poly.pdbx_strand_id
1 'polypeptide(L)'
;MERLRCNACGQYFTAKLPNDVINDGEPSQKYGYSARSLMALHKFFAGAPYYRQESTQALMGIKLTASTIFDQVELVANSLQPIYNLLRVFAANAEHYYLDDTTNRILDKVPIEKPQRNGTKTRERSGVYSSGLVAGLKEGRTVVLYQTNIGHAGEFIDEILHDRGRTLAPPILMSDALSSNRPSLDYVVEHSLCNSHGRRQFAEVLNQFPDEVEQVLQWYGEIWRHDDEARELGLNAGQRLAWHKKLSLPVMEQIRNWGQAELNRGNTEENSGLGKAINYFTKHYEGLTAFCRLEGAQLDNNRAEQALKLVARNRKNALFHKTQAGASIADVIMAMIATSAEAGINVLDYFNTIQRMESEVKANPQQFLPWNYQSNI
;
A
#
# COMPACT_ATOMS: atom_id res chain seq x y z
N MET A 1 4.92 -27.72 -32.10
CA MET A 1 4.92 -29.17 -31.90
C MET A 1 5.48 -29.82 -33.15
N GLU A 2 6.35 -30.82 -32.99
CA GLU A 2 6.80 -31.61 -34.13
C GLU A 2 5.59 -32.30 -34.78
N ARG A 3 5.48 -32.12 -36.09
CA ARG A 3 4.49 -32.76 -36.95
C ARG A 3 5.23 -33.66 -37.91
N LEU A 4 5.01 -34.95 -37.78
CA LEU A 4 5.53 -35.93 -38.71
C LEU A 4 4.44 -36.25 -39.73
N ARG A 5 4.81 -36.30 -41.00
CA ARG A 5 3.93 -36.78 -42.07
C ARG A 5 4.40 -38.17 -42.48
N CYS A 6 3.51 -39.14 -42.47
CA CYS A 6 3.80 -40.45 -43.04
C CYS A 6 3.92 -40.33 -44.57
N ASN A 7 5.08 -40.65 -45.13
CA ASN A 7 5.30 -40.59 -46.58
C ASN A 7 4.51 -41.65 -47.36
N ALA A 8 4.05 -42.73 -46.71
CA ALA A 8 3.30 -43.81 -47.37
C ALA A 8 1.80 -43.50 -47.50
N CYS A 9 1.16 -42.96 -46.46
CA CYS A 9 -0.29 -42.70 -46.44
C CYS A 9 -0.66 -41.21 -46.38
N GLY A 10 0.32 -40.31 -46.23
CA GLY A 10 0.10 -38.87 -46.15
C GLY A 10 -0.45 -38.35 -44.81
N GLN A 11 -0.71 -39.23 -43.83
CA GLN A 11 -1.27 -38.87 -42.54
C GLN A 11 -0.29 -38.06 -41.68
N TYR A 12 -0.80 -37.07 -40.95
CA TYR A 12 -0.02 -36.26 -40.01
C TYR A 12 -0.15 -36.81 -38.59
N PHE A 13 0.98 -36.93 -37.90
CA PHE A 13 1.09 -37.27 -36.49
C PHE A 13 1.67 -36.06 -35.77
N THR A 14 0.92 -35.51 -34.81
CA THR A 14 1.38 -34.40 -33.97
C THR A 14 1.74 -34.99 -32.61
N ALA A 15 2.95 -34.70 -32.11
CA ALA A 15 3.35 -35.14 -30.78
C ALA A 15 2.37 -34.59 -29.72
N LYS A 16 1.99 -35.43 -28.74
CA LYS A 16 1.18 -34.97 -27.61
C LYS A 16 2.03 -34.06 -26.72
N LEU A 17 1.42 -32.98 -26.23
CA LEU A 17 2.07 -32.14 -25.22
C LEU A 17 2.20 -32.93 -23.90
N PRO A 18 3.29 -32.73 -23.13
CA PRO A 18 3.38 -33.25 -21.77
C PRO A 18 2.24 -32.71 -20.90
N ASN A 19 1.80 -33.51 -19.92
CA ASN A 19 0.71 -33.12 -19.00
C ASN A 19 1.01 -31.79 -18.28
N ASP A 20 2.26 -31.55 -17.90
CA ASP A 20 2.65 -30.31 -17.20
C ASP A 20 2.42 -29.06 -18.07
N VAL A 21 2.57 -29.17 -19.40
CA VAL A 21 2.32 -28.06 -20.33
C VAL A 21 0.81 -27.83 -20.47
N ILE A 22 0.02 -28.91 -20.56
CA ILE A 22 -1.44 -28.85 -20.66
C ILE A 22 -2.05 -28.28 -19.37
N ASN A 23 -1.51 -28.66 -18.21
CA ASN A 23 -1.95 -28.16 -16.91
C ASN A 23 -1.57 -26.69 -16.68
N ASP A 24 -0.58 -26.17 -17.40
CA ASP A 24 -0.13 -24.78 -17.30
C ASP A 24 -0.68 -23.88 -18.42
N GLY A 25 -1.60 -24.37 -19.26
CA GLY A 25 -2.26 -23.55 -20.26
C GLY A 25 -2.95 -24.37 -21.33
N GLU A 26 -3.89 -23.72 -22.02
CA GLU A 26 -4.54 -24.31 -23.19
C GLU A 26 -3.51 -24.79 -24.23
N PRO A 27 -3.76 -25.86 -25.00
CA PRO A 27 -2.80 -26.36 -25.99
C PRO A 27 -2.36 -25.34 -27.06
N SER A 28 -3.18 -24.30 -27.29
CA SER A 28 -2.89 -23.18 -28.19
C SER A 28 -2.12 -22.02 -27.53
N GLN A 29 -2.01 -22.03 -26.20
CA GLN A 29 -1.35 -21.00 -25.42
C GLN A 29 0.17 -21.13 -25.51
N LYS A 30 0.82 -20.08 -26.02
CA LYS A 30 2.28 -20.06 -26.18
C LYS A 30 3.04 -19.93 -24.85
N TYR A 31 2.48 -19.20 -23.89
CA TYR A 31 3.10 -18.91 -22.59
C TYR A 31 2.19 -19.41 -21.48
N GLY A 32 2.66 -20.38 -20.71
CA GLY A 32 1.90 -20.96 -19.61
C GLY A 32 1.62 -19.96 -18.47
N TYR A 33 0.60 -20.24 -17.67
CA TYR A 33 0.16 -19.40 -16.55
C TYR A 33 1.29 -19.16 -15.55
N SER A 34 2.08 -20.20 -15.23
CA SER A 34 3.23 -20.05 -14.33
C SER A 34 4.29 -19.11 -14.89
N ALA A 35 4.54 -19.15 -16.21
CA ALA A 35 5.47 -18.23 -16.85
C ALA A 35 5.00 -16.78 -16.75
N ARG A 36 3.70 -16.52 -17.00
CA ARG A 36 3.11 -15.18 -16.87
C ARG A 36 3.18 -14.65 -15.44
N SER A 37 2.82 -15.49 -14.47
CA SER A 37 2.90 -15.16 -13.04
C SER A 37 4.32 -14.79 -12.64
N LEU A 38 5.32 -15.58 -13.07
CA LEU A 38 6.73 -15.29 -12.79
C LEU A 38 7.18 -13.98 -13.42
N MET A 39 6.79 -13.66 -14.66
CA MET A 39 7.08 -12.37 -15.28
C MET A 39 6.55 -11.19 -14.45
N ALA A 40 5.32 -11.32 -13.93
CA ALA A 40 4.68 -10.33 -13.08
C ALA A 40 5.39 -10.19 -11.72
N LEU A 41 5.68 -11.31 -11.03
CA LEU A 41 6.38 -11.32 -9.75
C LEU A 41 7.81 -10.78 -9.88
N HIS A 42 8.53 -11.14 -10.95
CA HIS A 42 9.85 -10.58 -11.21
C HIS A 42 9.80 -9.07 -11.40
N LYS A 43 8.81 -8.56 -12.14
CA LYS A 43 8.64 -7.13 -12.34
C LYS A 43 8.28 -6.43 -11.04
N PHE A 44 7.20 -6.85 -10.38
CA PHE A 44 6.55 -6.05 -9.34
C PHE A 44 7.02 -6.37 -7.92
N PHE A 45 7.49 -7.58 -7.64
CA PHE A 45 8.08 -7.95 -6.34
C PHE A 45 9.61 -7.94 -6.35
N ALA A 46 10.25 -8.61 -7.32
CA ALA A 46 11.72 -8.66 -7.38
C ALA A 46 12.33 -7.36 -7.93
N GLY A 47 11.52 -6.50 -8.55
CA GLY A 47 11.98 -5.23 -9.10
C GLY A 47 12.85 -5.37 -10.34
N ALA A 48 12.70 -6.44 -11.13
CA ALA A 48 13.39 -6.66 -12.40
C ALA A 48 12.59 -6.04 -13.57
N PRO A 49 13.05 -4.91 -14.17
CA PRO A 49 12.35 -4.30 -15.29
C PRO A 49 12.26 -5.25 -16.50
N TYR A 50 11.28 -5.05 -17.38
CA TYR A 50 11.03 -5.95 -18.51
C TYR A 50 12.25 -6.15 -19.43
N TYR A 51 13.03 -5.10 -19.71
CA TYR A 51 14.26 -5.23 -20.50
C TYR A 51 15.30 -6.16 -19.85
N ARG A 52 15.34 -6.20 -18.51
CA ARG A 52 16.25 -7.05 -17.75
C ARG A 52 15.78 -8.51 -17.80
N GLN A 53 14.47 -8.72 -17.75
CA GLN A 53 13.89 -10.04 -17.96
C GLN A 53 14.19 -10.53 -19.38
N GLU A 54 13.97 -9.71 -20.41
CA GLU A 54 14.36 -10.01 -21.80
C GLU A 54 15.84 -10.40 -21.92
N SER A 55 16.74 -9.57 -21.37
CA SER A 55 18.18 -9.83 -21.41
C SER A 55 18.54 -11.16 -20.74
N THR A 56 17.91 -11.46 -19.60
CA THR A 56 18.13 -12.72 -18.86
C THR A 56 17.66 -13.93 -19.67
N GLN A 57 16.51 -13.83 -20.33
CA GLN A 57 15.97 -14.90 -21.19
C GLN A 57 16.84 -15.10 -22.44
N ALA A 58 17.37 -14.02 -23.03
CA ALA A 58 18.27 -14.10 -24.18
C ALA A 58 19.58 -14.85 -23.85
N LEU A 59 20.12 -14.69 -22.63
CA LEU A 59 21.27 -15.46 -22.16
C LEU A 59 21.00 -16.97 -22.09
N MET A 60 19.72 -17.36 -21.93
CA MET A 60 19.27 -18.76 -21.93
C MET A 60 18.84 -19.24 -23.34
N GLY A 61 19.09 -18.44 -24.39
CA GLY A 61 18.70 -18.77 -25.76
C GLY A 61 17.22 -18.54 -26.07
N ILE A 62 16.45 -17.94 -25.15
CA ILE A 62 15.02 -17.69 -25.32
C ILE A 62 14.80 -16.29 -25.90
N LYS A 63 14.16 -16.22 -27.06
CA LYS A 63 13.78 -14.95 -27.70
C LYS A 63 12.43 -14.46 -27.16
N LEU A 64 12.49 -13.60 -26.13
CA LEU A 64 11.32 -13.02 -25.49
C LEU A 64 11.54 -11.51 -25.27
N THR A 65 10.79 -10.67 -25.99
CA THR A 65 10.96 -9.20 -25.91
C THR A 65 10.24 -8.61 -24.69
N ALA A 66 10.71 -7.47 -24.21
CA ALA A 66 10.11 -6.73 -23.11
C ALA A 66 8.64 -6.35 -23.39
N SER A 67 8.29 -6.09 -24.66
CA SER A 67 6.89 -5.85 -25.07
C SER A 67 6.05 -7.09 -24.86
N THR A 68 6.53 -8.26 -25.32
CA THR A 68 5.79 -9.52 -25.13
C THR A 68 5.64 -9.88 -23.66
N ILE A 69 6.66 -9.61 -22.83
CA ILE A 69 6.58 -9.78 -21.38
C ILE A 69 5.49 -8.89 -20.81
N PHE A 70 5.44 -7.62 -21.20
CA PHE A 70 4.38 -6.71 -20.78
C PHE A 70 2.99 -7.22 -21.19
N ASP A 71 2.81 -7.64 -22.44
CA ASP A 71 1.53 -8.19 -22.93
C ASP A 71 1.09 -9.41 -22.10
N GLN A 72 2.04 -10.28 -21.72
CA GLN A 72 1.74 -11.43 -20.87
C GLN A 72 1.37 -11.04 -19.44
N VAL A 73 2.02 -10.00 -18.89
CA VAL A 73 1.74 -9.49 -17.55
C VAL A 73 0.39 -8.76 -17.49
N GLU A 74 -0.01 -8.08 -18.57
CA GLU A 74 -1.34 -7.49 -18.70
C GLU A 74 -2.46 -8.54 -18.60
N LEU A 75 -2.27 -9.72 -19.20
CA LEU A 75 -3.22 -10.83 -19.05
C LEU A 75 -3.39 -11.25 -17.59
N VAL A 76 -2.30 -11.29 -16.81
CA VAL A 76 -2.38 -11.60 -15.37
C VAL A 76 -3.19 -10.53 -14.64
N ALA A 77 -2.94 -9.25 -14.91
CA ALA A 77 -3.69 -8.15 -14.30
C ALA A 77 -5.18 -8.23 -14.65
N ASN A 78 -5.53 -8.56 -15.89
CA ASN A 78 -6.91 -8.72 -16.33
C ASN A 78 -7.63 -9.85 -15.59
N SER A 79 -6.98 -11.00 -15.36
CA SER A 79 -7.55 -12.10 -14.57
C SER A 79 -7.73 -11.71 -13.09
N LEU A 80 -6.85 -10.87 -12.55
CA LEU A 80 -6.90 -10.40 -11.16
C LEU A 80 -7.90 -9.24 -10.93
N GLN A 81 -8.27 -8.50 -11.98
CA GLN A 81 -9.07 -7.28 -11.89
C GLN A 81 -10.41 -7.45 -11.16
N PRO A 82 -11.21 -8.53 -11.37
CA PRO A 82 -12.47 -8.72 -10.64
C PRO A 82 -12.28 -8.80 -9.12
N ILE A 83 -11.20 -9.47 -8.70
CA ILE A 83 -10.86 -9.63 -7.28
C ILE A 83 -10.37 -8.30 -6.72
N TYR A 84 -9.49 -7.60 -7.44
CA TYR A 84 -9.02 -6.26 -7.04
C TYR A 84 -10.19 -5.29 -6.83
N ASN A 85 -11.18 -5.28 -7.73
CA ASN A 85 -12.38 -4.45 -7.59
C ASN A 85 -13.16 -4.79 -6.31
N LEU A 86 -13.31 -6.09 -6.00
CA LEU A 86 -13.97 -6.54 -4.78
C LEU A 86 -13.18 -6.17 -3.52
N LEU A 87 -11.84 -6.24 -3.56
CA LEU A 87 -10.99 -5.77 -2.47
C LEU A 87 -11.19 -4.28 -2.17
N ARG A 88 -11.44 -3.44 -3.18
CA ARG A 88 -11.80 -2.02 -2.96
C ARG A 88 -13.11 -1.87 -2.18
N VAL A 89 -14.12 -2.70 -2.50
CA VAL A 89 -15.41 -2.71 -1.77
C VAL A 89 -15.23 -3.16 -0.32
N PHE A 90 -14.41 -4.18 -0.07
CA PHE A 90 -14.07 -4.56 1.31
C PHE A 90 -13.31 -3.46 2.04
N ALA A 91 -12.33 -2.84 1.37
CA ALA A 91 -11.57 -1.73 1.93
C ALA A 91 -12.48 -0.55 2.27
N ALA A 92 -13.52 -0.23 1.49
CA ALA A 92 -14.47 0.85 1.80
C ALA A 92 -15.14 0.72 3.18
N ASN A 93 -15.34 -0.52 3.64
CA ASN A 93 -16.03 -0.84 4.90
C ASN A 93 -15.08 -1.28 6.02
N ALA A 94 -13.77 -1.10 5.86
CA ALA A 94 -12.76 -1.42 6.89
C ALA A 94 -12.85 -0.48 8.10
N GLU A 95 -12.33 -0.90 9.25
CA GLU A 95 -12.39 -0.08 10.47
C GLU A 95 -11.16 0.82 10.63
N HIS A 96 -10.01 0.34 10.16
CA HIS A 96 -8.72 1.00 10.32
C HIS A 96 -7.99 1.08 8.99
N TYR A 97 -7.34 2.21 8.75
CA TYR A 97 -6.60 2.49 7.54
C TYR A 97 -5.21 3.03 7.88
N TYR A 98 -4.23 2.65 7.08
CA TYR A 98 -2.90 3.26 7.05
C TYR A 98 -2.70 3.81 5.64
N LEU A 99 -2.22 5.04 5.55
CA LEU A 99 -2.17 5.75 4.29
C LEU A 99 -0.89 6.57 4.19
N ASP A 100 -0.21 6.45 3.05
CA ASP A 100 0.98 7.25 2.76
C ASP A 100 1.18 7.40 1.24
N ASP A 101 2.02 8.36 0.85
CA ASP A 101 2.41 8.64 -0.53
C ASP A 101 3.91 8.43 -0.75
N THR A 102 4.27 7.99 -1.96
CA THR A 102 5.64 8.13 -2.45
C THR A 102 5.66 8.70 -3.86
N THR A 103 6.66 9.50 -4.19
CA THR A 103 6.76 10.12 -5.54
C THR A 103 6.90 9.06 -6.62
N ASN A 104 6.33 9.26 -7.79
CA ASN A 104 6.54 8.38 -8.93
C ASN A 104 6.53 9.20 -10.23
N ARG A 105 6.64 8.54 -11.38
CA ARG A 105 6.65 9.20 -12.68
C ARG A 105 5.88 8.39 -13.70
N ILE A 106 5.00 9.08 -14.42
CA ILE A 106 4.34 8.58 -15.63
C ILE A 106 4.76 9.49 -16.78
N LEU A 107 5.39 8.96 -17.83
CA LEU A 107 6.01 9.77 -18.89
C LEU A 107 5.02 10.50 -19.78
N ASP A 108 3.89 9.87 -20.11
CA ASP A 108 2.85 10.48 -20.95
C ASP A 108 1.91 11.44 -20.19
N LYS A 109 2.10 11.57 -18.87
CA LYS A 109 1.25 12.44 -18.07
C LYS A 109 1.67 13.90 -18.22
N VAL A 110 0.72 14.68 -18.71
CA VAL A 110 0.79 16.15 -18.73
C VAL A 110 0.13 16.70 -17.46
N PRO A 111 0.46 17.95 -17.07
CA PRO A 111 -0.24 18.63 -15.99
C PRO A 111 -1.75 18.64 -16.23
N ILE A 112 -2.51 18.50 -15.16
CA ILE A 112 -3.98 18.52 -15.19
C ILE A 112 -4.52 19.56 -14.21
N GLU A 113 -5.64 20.19 -14.57
CA GLU A 113 -6.41 21.01 -13.65
C GLU A 113 -7.12 20.10 -12.65
N LYS A 114 -6.89 20.33 -11.36
CA LYS A 114 -7.60 19.66 -10.26
C LYS A 114 -8.23 20.67 -9.32
N PRO A 115 -9.42 20.38 -8.76
CA PRO A 115 -10.00 21.22 -7.72
C PRO A 115 -9.05 21.29 -6.52
N GLN A 116 -8.92 22.48 -5.94
CA GLN A 116 -8.32 22.61 -4.62
C GLN A 116 -9.25 21.96 -3.61
N ARG A 117 -8.70 21.08 -2.77
CA ARG A 117 -9.49 20.40 -1.74
C ARG A 117 -10.16 21.42 -0.84
N ASN A 118 -11.45 21.21 -0.56
CA ASN A 118 -12.29 22.09 0.26
C ASN A 118 -12.40 23.54 -0.25
N GLY A 119 -12.21 23.77 -1.56
CA GLY A 119 -12.33 25.09 -2.19
C GLY A 119 -13.05 25.04 -3.53
N THR A 120 -13.35 26.22 -4.08
CA THR A 120 -14.03 26.38 -5.39
C THR A 120 -13.07 26.61 -6.55
N LYS A 121 -11.78 26.81 -6.27
CA LYS A 121 -10.74 27.09 -7.27
C LYS A 121 -10.12 25.79 -7.76
N THR A 122 -9.65 25.78 -9.00
CA THR A 122 -8.77 24.74 -9.51
C THR A 122 -7.32 25.18 -9.44
N ARG A 123 -6.41 24.22 -9.53
CA ARG A 123 -4.99 24.45 -9.75
C ARG A 123 -4.44 23.39 -10.69
N GLU A 124 -3.51 23.81 -11.54
CA GLU A 124 -2.70 22.90 -12.32
C GLU A 124 -1.80 22.05 -11.40
N ARG A 125 -1.73 20.74 -11.66
CA ARG A 125 -0.87 19.80 -10.92
C ARG A 125 -0.15 18.86 -11.88
N SER A 126 1.13 18.63 -11.61
CA SER A 126 2.01 17.75 -12.40
C SER A 126 2.66 16.63 -11.59
N GLY A 127 2.67 16.73 -10.25
CA GLY A 127 3.28 15.73 -9.38
C GLY A 127 2.54 14.40 -9.46
N VAL A 128 3.27 13.33 -9.79
CA VAL A 128 2.77 11.95 -9.78
C VAL A 128 3.21 11.28 -8.50
N TYR A 129 2.27 10.61 -7.84
CA TYR A 129 2.51 9.86 -6.61
C TYR A 129 1.91 8.46 -6.75
N SER A 130 2.49 7.52 -6.02
CA SER A 130 1.90 6.23 -5.73
C SER A 130 1.44 6.25 -4.29
N SER A 131 0.12 6.29 -4.12
CA SER A 131 -0.56 6.18 -2.83
C SER A 131 -0.59 4.72 -2.41
N GLY A 132 -0.25 4.42 -1.15
CA GLY A 132 -0.39 3.09 -0.56
C GLY A 132 -1.44 3.13 0.56
N LEU A 133 -2.40 2.22 0.49
CA LEU A 133 -3.46 2.07 1.49
C LEU A 133 -3.45 0.66 2.07
N VAL A 134 -3.35 0.55 3.40
CA VAL A 134 -3.54 -0.72 4.12
C VAL A 134 -4.83 -0.61 4.91
N ALA A 135 -5.80 -1.48 4.62
CA ALA A 135 -7.10 -1.52 5.27
C ALA A 135 -7.22 -2.78 6.15
N GLY A 136 -7.47 -2.59 7.45
CA GLY A 136 -7.73 -3.65 8.41
C GLY A 136 -9.20 -4.03 8.42
N LEU A 137 -9.50 -5.23 7.94
CA LEU A 137 -10.84 -5.81 7.95
C LEU A 137 -11.11 -6.56 9.26
N LYS A 138 -12.35 -7.00 9.42
CA LYS A 138 -12.74 -7.94 10.49
C LYS A 138 -11.97 -9.26 10.38
N GLU A 139 -11.95 -10.01 11.47
CA GLU A 139 -11.30 -11.34 11.56
C GLU A 139 -9.78 -11.29 11.28
N GLY A 140 -9.14 -10.12 11.45
CA GLY A 140 -7.70 -9.96 11.27
C GLY A 140 -7.23 -9.96 9.82
N ARG A 141 -8.15 -9.90 8.84
CA ARG A 141 -7.79 -9.83 7.42
C ARG A 141 -7.29 -8.44 7.06
N THR A 142 -6.32 -8.37 6.15
CA THR A 142 -5.75 -7.10 5.68
C THR A 142 -5.86 -7.02 4.17
N VAL A 143 -6.21 -5.84 3.66
CA VAL A 143 -6.20 -5.50 2.23
C VAL A 143 -5.19 -4.40 1.98
N VAL A 144 -4.35 -4.58 0.97
CA VAL A 144 -3.37 -3.57 0.55
C VAL A 144 -3.69 -3.13 -0.87
N LEU A 145 -3.88 -1.82 -1.06
CA LEU A 145 -4.20 -1.21 -2.34
C LEU A 145 -3.17 -0.13 -2.70
N TYR A 146 -3.00 0.09 -3.99
CA TYR A 146 -2.14 1.14 -4.52
C TYR A 146 -2.89 1.95 -5.56
N GLN A 147 -2.51 3.22 -5.72
CA GLN A 147 -2.96 4.04 -6.84
C GLN A 147 -1.85 4.98 -7.27
N THR A 148 -1.46 4.91 -8.54
CA THR A 148 -0.40 5.73 -9.11
C THR A 148 -0.96 6.71 -10.13
N ASN A 149 -1.07 7.99 -9.80
CA ASN A 149 -1.62 9.03 -10.67
C ASN A 149 -1.13 10.44 -10.29
N ILE A 150 -1.67 11.48 -10.96
CA ILE A 150 -1.57 12.87 -10.48
C ILE A 150 -2.64 13.06 -9.40
N GLY A 151 -2.31 12.69 -8.17
CA GLY A 151 -3.20 12.68 -7.01
C GLY A 151 -2.39 12.36 -5.76
N HIS A 152 -3.02 12.49 -4.61
CA HIS A 152 -2.40 12.14 -3.33
C HIS A 152 -3.19 11.08 -2.60
N ALA A 153 -2.57 10.50 -1.59
CA ALA A 153 -3.15 9.52 -0.70
C ALA A 153 -4.52 9.96 -0.16
N GLY A 154 -4.67 11.24 0.20
CA GLY A 154 -5.94 11.78 0.69
C GLY A 154 -7.08 11.80 -0.34
N GLU A 155 -6.77 11.92 -1.63
CA GLU A 155 -7.76 11.79 -2.71
C GLU A 155 -8.08 10.31 -2.96
N PHE A 156 -7.09 9.43 -2.84
CA PHE A 156 -7.28 7.99 -2.97
C PHE A 156 -8.19 7.42 -1.87
N ILE A 157 -7.99 7.83 -0.61
CA ILE A 157 -8.87 7.40 0.48
C ILE A 157 -10.28 7.95 0.32
N ASP A 158 -10.47 9.17 -0.22
CA ASP A 158 -11.82 9.70 -0.53
C ASP A 158 -12.56 8.77 -1.50
N GLU A 159 -11.87 8.31 -2.56
CA GLU A 159 -12.45 7.38 -3.54
C GLU A 159 -12.87 6.04 -2.91
N ILE A 160 -12.10 5.53 -1.95
CA ILE A 160 -12.43 4.27 -1.25
C ILE A 160 -13.57 4.47 -0.26
N LEU A 161 -13.52 5.54 0.52
CA LEU A 161 -14.47 5.84 1.58
C LEU A 161 -15.80 6.41 1.07
N HIS A 162 -15.88 6.82 -0.19
CA HIS A 162 -17.15 7.23 -0.81
C HIS A 162 -18.21 6.11 -0.74
N ASP A 163 -17.78 4.87 -0.98
CA ASP A 163 -18.61 3.66 -1.03
C ASP A 163 -18.84 3.02 0.36
N ARG A 164 -18.36 3.66 1.44
CA ARG A 164 -18.54 3.17 2.81
C ARG A 164 -20.02 3.18 3.22
N GLY A 165 -20.46 2.12 3.89
CA GLY A 165 -21.76 2.06 4.56
C GLY A 165 -21.91 3.16 5.63
N ARG A 166 -22.89 4.05 5.45
CA ARG A 166 -23.06 5.25 6.29
C ARG A 166 -23.53 5.00 7.72
N THR A 167 -23.96 3.77 8.02
CA THR A 167 -24.34 3.33 9.37
C THR A 167 -23.18 2.76 10.18
N LEU A 168 -22.01 2.58 9.56
CA LEU A 168 -20.82 2.09 10.25
C LEU A 168 -20.23 3.18 11.15
N ALA A 169 -19.54 2.77 12.20
CA ALA A 169 -18.76 3.69 13.02
C ALA A 169 -17.73 4.46 12.16
N PRO A 170 -17.37 5.70 12.57
CA PRO A 170 -16.29 6.45 11.95
C PRO A 170 -15.03 5.61 11.81
N PRO A 171 -14.43 5.53 10.61
CA PRO A 171 -13.18 4.82 10.42
C PRO A 171 -12.02 5.57 11.08
N ILE A 172 -10.97 4.84 11.47
CA ILE A 172 -9.72 5.43 11.97
C ILE A 172 -8.67 5.43 10.86
N LEU A 173 -8.17 6.60 10.49
CA LEU A 173 -7.14 6.79 9.48
C LEU A 173 -5.81 7.17 10.15
N MET A 174 -4.83 6.28 10.03
CA MET A 174 -3.43 6.50 10.36
C MET A 174 -2.68 7.10 9.16
N SER A 175 -2.09 8.27 9.32
CA SER A 175 -1.22 8.91 8.32
C SER A 175 -0.21 9.86 8.97
N ASP A 176 0.65 10.48 8.17
CA ASP A 176 1.31 11.72 8.63
C ASP A 176 0.30 12.89 8.74
N ALA A 177 0.76 14.04 9.23
CA ALA A 177 -0.08 15.22 9.39
C ALA A 177 -0.22 16.10 8.13
N LEU A 178 0.24 15.64 6.95
CA LEU A 178 0.17 16.44 5.73
C LEU A 178 -1.28 16.66 5.32
N SER A 179 -1.58 17.88 4.84
CA SER A 179 -2.91 18.24 4.35
C SER A 179 -3.31 17.43 3.12
N SER A 180 -2.34 16.93 2.34
CA SER A 180 -2.58 16.03 1.21
C SER A 180 -3.14 14.67 1.60
N ASN A 181 -2.99 14.25 2.86
CA ASN A 181 -3.43 12.94 3.36
C ASN A 181 -4.77 13.00 4.10
N ARG A 182 -5.29 14.20 4.42
CA ARG A 182 -6.57 14.36 5.11
C ARG A 182 -7.74 14.09 4.16
N PRO A 183 -8.74 13.24 4.47
CA PRO A 183 -9.92 13.03 3.64
C PRO A 183 -10.81 14.28 3.60
N SER A 184 -11.60 14.38 2.54
CA SER A 184 -12.56 15.46 2.26
C SER A 184 -13.95 14.85 2.06
N LEU A 185 -14.53 14.30 3.13
CA LEU A 185 -15.81 13.60 3.11
C LEU A 185 -16.88 14.35 3.91
N ASP A 186 -18.14 14.01 3.66
CA ASP A 186 -19.33 14.57 4.33
C ASP A 186 -19.65 13.90 5.68
N TYR A 187 -18.77 13.02 6.17
CA TYR A 187 -18.88 12.34 7.45
C TYR A 187 -17.53 12.29 8.17
N VAL A 188 -17.59 11.99 9.47
CA VAL A 188 -16.42 11.99 10.35
C VAL A 188 -15.50 10.81 10.03
N VAL A 189 -14.22 11.11 9.84
CA VAL A 189 -13.11 10.16 9.86
C VAL A 189 -12.23 10.52 11.05
N GLU A 190 -11.98 9.55 11.91
CA GLU A 190 -11.10 9.72 13.06
C GLU A 190 -9.65 9.69 12.60
N HIS A 191 -8.86 10.65 13.08
CA HIS A 191 -7.48 10.79 12.66
C HIS A 191 -6.50 10.33 13.73
N SER A 192 -5.67 9.36 13.37
CA SER A 192 -4.50 8.97 14.12
C SER A 192 -3.25 9.44 13.37
N LEU A 193 -2.39 10.21 14.01
CA LEU A 193 -1.22 10.79 13.36
C LEU A 193 0.05 10.07 13.80
N CYS A 194 0.93 9.84 12.83
CA CYS A 194 2.16 9.09 13.03
C CYS A 194 3.12 9.80 13.99
N ASN A 195 3.36 9.21 15.16
CA ASN A 195 4.28 9.74 16.17
C ASN A 195 5.74 9.71 15.70
N SER A 196 6.11 8.82 14.77
CA SER A 196 7.45 8.85 14.16
C SER A 196 7.71 10.15 13.40
N HIS A 197 6.68 10.71 12.75
CA HIS A 197 6.76 12.02 12.09
C HIS A 197 6.77 13.17 13.10
N GLY A 198 5.97 13.08 14.17
CA GLY A 198 6.00 14.05 15.28
C GLY A 198 7.37 14.10 15.97
N ARG A 199 7.94 12.95 16.32
CA ARG A 199 9.29 12.83 16.90
C ARG A 199 10.37 13.36 15.96
N ARG A 200 10.25 13.13 14.64
CA ARG A 200 11.22 13.62 13.65
C ARG A 200 11.38 15.14 13.68
N GLN A 201 10.30 15.89 13.92
CA GLN A 201 10.36 17.36 14.02
C GLN A 201 11.33 17.83 15.11
N PHE A 202 11.36 17.14 16.25
CA PHE A 202 12.32 17.42 17.32
C PHE A 202 13.72 16.89 16.98
N ALA A 203 13.81 15.66 16.46
CA ALA A 203 15.10 15.04 16.13
C ALA A 203 15.91 15.84 15.09
N GLU A 204 15.24 16.49 14.14
CA GLU A 204 15.88 17.33 13.11
C GLU A 204 16.56 18.58 13.69
N VAL A 205 16.19 19.01 14.90
CA VAL A 205 16.74 20.20 15.56
C VAL A 205 17.61 19.88 16.78
N LEU A 206 17.92 18.60 17.01
CA LEU A 206 18.72 18.13 18.15
C LEU A 206 20.09 18.80 18.24
N ASN A 207 20.77 19.00 17.10
CA ASN A 207 22.10 19.60 17.10
C ASN A 207 22.10 21.08 17.48
N GLN A 208 20.96 21.76 17.33
CA GLN A 208 20.81 23.18 17.66
C GLN A 208 20.31 23.40 19.10
N PHE A 209 19.55 22.45 19.64
CA PHE A 209 18.91 22.53 20.96
C PHE A 209 19.08 21.20 21.73
N PRO A 210 20.33 20.78 22.03
CA PRO A 210 20.60 19.43 22.52
C PRO A 210 19.93 19.12 23.86
N ASP A 211 20.03 20.04 24.83
CA ASP A 211 19.53 19.82 26.20
C ASP A 211 18.00 19.69 26.24
N GLU A 212 17.29 20.56 25.51
CA GLU A 212 15.84 20.53 25.41
C GLU A 212 15.35 19.30 24.64
N VAL A 213 15.96 19.03 23.49
CA VAL A 213 15.47 18.00 22.56
C VAL A 213 15.79 16.60 23.07
N GLU A 214 16.94 16.36 23.69
CA GLU A 214 17.28 15.05 24.22
C GLU A 214 16.22 14.58 25.25
N GLN A 215 15.79 15.48 26.13
CA GLN A 215 14.74 15.20 27.11
C GLN A 215 13.40 14.84 26.44
N VAL A 216 13.01 15.57 25.39
CA VAL A 216 11.78 15.30 24.62
C VAL A 216 11.88 13.95 23.89
N LEU A 217 13.03 13.62 23.31
CA LEU A 217 13.24 12.35 22.63
C LEU A 217 13.20 11.17 23.60
N GLN A 218 13.67 11.34 24.84
CA GLN A 218 13.52 10.34 25.91
C GLN A 218 12.04 10.11 26.26
N TRP A 219 11.25 11.19 26.46
CA TRP A 219 9.81 11.07 26.71
C TRP A 219 9.09 10.37 25.55
N TYR A 220 9.41 10.73 24.32
CA TYR A 220 8.91 10.02 23.15
C TYR A 220 9.29 8.54 23.17
N GLY A 221 10.51 8.17 23.59
CA GLY A 221 10.92 6.76 23.72
C GLY A 221 9.97 5.93 24.59
N GLU A 222 9.45 6.52 25.67
CA GLU A 222 8.54 5.83 26.60
C GLU A 222 7.23 5.38 25.94
N ILE A 223 6.68 6.14 24.99
CA ILE A 223 5.40 5.73 24.37
C ILE A 223 5.55 4.48 23.49
N TRP A 224 6.70 4.30 22.84
CA TRP A 224 7.02 3.06 22.11
C TRP A 224 7.36 1.92 23.07
N ARG A 225 8.09 2.18 24.15
CA ARG A 225 8.35 1.17 25.20
C ARG A 225 7.03 0.61 25.74
N HIS A 226 6.07 1.47 26.07
CA HIS A 226 4.75 1.04 26.53
C HIS A 226 3.98 0.22 25.48
N ASP A 227 4.18 0.51 24.19
CA ASP A 227 3.54 -0.23 23.10
C ASP A 227 4.16 -1.61 22.87
N ASP A 228 5.48 -1.70 22.94
CA ASP A 228 6.22 -2.97 22.89
C ASP A 228 5.78 -3.86 24.05
N GLU A 229 5.70 -3.32 25.27
CA GLU A 229 5.20 -4.03 26.46
C GLU A 229 3.75 -4.49 26.30
N ALA A 230 2.87 -3.65 25.75
CA ALA A 230 1.48 -4.02 25.48
C ALA A 230 1.39 -5.19 24.49
N ARG A 231 2.27 -5.21 23.48
CA ARG A 231 2.38 -6.30 22.50
C ARG A 231 2.92 -7.59 23.14
N GLU A 232 3.96 -7.50 23.96
CA GLU A 232 4.55 -8.65 24.68
C GLU A 232 3.54 -9.30 25.65
N LEU A 233 2.70 -8.49 26.30
CA LEU A 233 1.63 -8.95 27.17
C LEU A 233 0.42 -9.51 26.43
N GLY A 234 0.37 -9.42 25.09
CA GLY A 234 -0.74 -9.91 24.27
C GLY A 234 -2.05 -9.16 24.51
N LEU A 235 -1.99 -7.87 24.84
CA LEU A 235 -3.18 -7.06 25.11
C LEU A 235 -4.04 -6.91 23.84
N ASN A 236 -5.35 -7.10 23.97
CA ASN A 236 -6.30 -6.80 22.89
C ASN A 236 -6.49 -5.27 22.71
N ALA A 237 -7.24 -4.85 21.69
CA ALA A 237 -7.39 -3.43 21.33
C ALA A 237 -7.89 -2.55 22.50
N GLY A 238 -8.93 -2.97 23.20
CA GLY A 238 -9.46 -2.24 24.37
C GLY A 238 -8.51 -2.23 25.56
N GLN A 239 -7.82 -3.35 25.84
CA GLN A 239 -6.80 -3.41 26.89
C GLN A 239 -5.59 -2.51 26.58
N ARG A 240 -5.14 -2.51 25.32
CA ARG A 240 -4.06 -1.65 24.83
C ARG A 240 -4.44 -0.17 24.92
N LEU A 241 -5.69 0.19 24.62
CA LEU A 241 -6.19 1.56 24.83
C LEU A 241 -6.11 1.96 26.32
N ALA A 242 -6.60 1.11 27.22
CA ALA A 242 -6.56 1.38 28.66
C ALA A 242 -5.10 1.52 29.17
N TRP A 243 -4.20 0.68 28.64
CA TRP A 243 -2.76 0.73 28.93
C TRP A 243 -2.14 2.07 28.53
N HIS A 244 -2.33 2.49 27.28
CA HIS A 244 -1.80 3.76 26.79
C HIS A 244 -2.44 4.97 27.46
N LYS A 245 -3.74 4.92 27.76
CA LYS A 245 -4.41 5.97 28.53
C LYS A 245 -3.78 6.16 29.91
N LYS A 246 -3.35 5.08 30.56
CA LYS A 246 -2.71 5.14 31.88
C LYS A 246 -1.24 5.56 31.82
N LEU A 247 -0.48 5.06 30.84
CA LEU A 247 0.98 5.17 30.85
C LEU A 247 1.53 6.15 29.79
N SER A 248 0.97 6.17 28.59
CA SER A 248 1.48 7.01 27.49
C SER A 248 0.82 8.39 27.42
N LEU A 249 -0.46 8.52 27.78
CA LEU A 249 -1.13 9.82 27.76
C LEU A 249 -0.46 10.86 28.68
N PRO A 250 -0.08 10.52 29.94
CA PRO A 250 0.64 11.48 30.79
C PRO A 250 1.98 11.94 30.19
N VAL A 251 2.69 11.05 29.48
CA VAL A 251 3.95 11.38 28.79
C VAL A 251 3.69 12.37 27.65
N MET A 252 2.63 12.15 26.85
CA MET A 252 2.26 13.07 25.78
C MET A 252 1.83 14.44 26.33
N GLU A 253 1.09 14.46 27.44
CA GLU A 253 0.72 15.69 28.14
C GLU A 253 1.95 16.43 28.68
N GLN A 254 2.95 15.69 29.18
CA GLN A 254 4.21 16.25 29.64
C GLN A 254 4.96 16.96 28.49
N ILE A 255 5.07 16.33 27.31
CA ILE A 255 5.68 16.96 26.12
C ILE A 255 4.93 18.25 25.76
N ARG A 256 3.59 18.20 25.72
CA ARG A 256 2.77 19.38 25.35
C ARG A 256 2.94 20.51 26.35
N ASN A 257 2.85 20.21 27.63
CA ASN A 257 2.90 21.21 28.70
C ASN A 257 4.29 21.85 28.80
N TRP A 258 5.34 21.05 28.63
CA TRP A 258 6.71 21.53 28.54
C TRP A 258 6.88 22.49 27.36
N GLY A 259 6.46 22.09 26.15
CA GLY A 259 6.59 22.94 24.96
C GLY A 259 5.82 24.24 25.07
N GLN A 260 4.59 24.20 25.62
CA GLN A 260 3.82 25.42 25.85
C GLN A 260 4.48 26.34 26.89
N ALA A 261 5.09 25.78 27.94
CA ALA A 261 5.81 26.56 28.93
C ALA A 261 7.07 27.22 28.34
N GLU A 262 7.81 26.52 27.46
CA GLU A 262 8.98 27.05 26.77
C GLU A 262 8.64 28.27 25.89
N LEU A 263 7.53 28.20 25.15
CA LEU A 263 7.05 29.32 24.34
C LEU A 263 6.53 30.47 25.22
N ASN A 264 5.71 30.18 26.22
CA ASN A 264 5.07 31.21 27.06
C ASN A 264 6.09 32.00 27.91
N ARG A 265 7.18 31.37 28.34
CA ARG A 265 8.24 32.01 29.12
C ARG A 265 9.24 32.79 28.26
N GLY A 266 9.18 32.63 26.93
CA GLY A 266 10.13 33.23 26.01
C GLY A 266 11.49 32.55 25.99
N ASN A 267 11.61 31.32 26.51
CA ASN A 267 12.83 30.52 26.45
C ASN A 267 13.14 30.09 25.01
N THR A 268 12.08 29.83 24.24
CA THR A 268 12.17 29.43 22.83
C THR A 268 11.41 30.42 21.96
N GLU A 269 12.06 30.95 20.92
CA GLU A 269 11.39 31.79 19.92
C GLU A 269 10.47 30.94 19.02
N GLU A 270 9.23 31.39 18.79
CA GLU A 270 8.21 30.63 18.02
C GLU A 270 8.67 30.23 16.61
N ASN A 271 9.47 31.08 15.97
CA ASN A 271 9.94 30.87 14.59
C ASN A 271 11.27 30.10 14.50
N SER A 272 11.90 29.81 15.64
CA SER A 272 13.09 28.96 15.70
C SER A 272 12.77 27.52 15.27
N GLY A 273 13.81 26.72 15.04
CA GLY A 273 13.63 25.29 14.74
C GLY A 273 12.83 24.56 15.83
N LEU A 274 13.20 24.78 17.09
CA LEU A 274 12.51 24.19 18.24
C LEU A 274 11.08 24.72 18.40
N GLY A 275 10.87 26.04 18.24
CA GLY A 275 9.54 26.65 18.31
C GLY A 275 8.58 26.07 17.25
N LYS A 276 9.07 25.82 16.04
CA LYS A 276 8.30 25.15 14.98
C LYS A 276 7.95 23.70 15.34
N ALA A 277 8.89 22.95 15.92
CA ALA A 277 8.64 21.58 16.37
C ALA A 277 7.58 21.51 17.49
N ILE A 278 7.67 22.40 18.49
CA ILE A 278 6.67 22.55 19.55
C ILE A 278 5.30 22.89 18.95
N ASN A 279 5.24 23.90 18.08
CA ASN A 279 4.00 24.31 17.44
C ASN A 279 3.38 23.20 16.58
N TYR A 280 4.20 22.41 15.88
CA TYR A 280 3.74 21.22 15.17
C TYR A 280 3.08 20.22 16.13
N PHE A 281 3.77 19.84 17.21
CA PHE A 281 3.26 18.89 18.18
C PHE A 281 1.94 19.36 18.80
N THR A 282 1.90 20.61 19.28
CA THR A 282 0.70 21.21 19.89
C THR A 282 -0.47 21.26 18.91
N LYS A 283 -0.22 21.70 17.66
CA LYS A 283 -1.25 21.75 16.62
C LYS A 283 -1.84 20.38 16.27
N HIS A 284 -1.02 19.34 16.35
CA HIS A 284 -1.39 17.98 15.96
C HIS A 284 -1.65 17.04 17.14
N TYR A 285 -1.70 17.59 18.36
CA TYR A 285 -1.76 16.83 19.62
C TYR A 285 -2.91 15.83 19.67
N GLU A 286 -4.11 16.24 19.29
CA GLU A 286 -5.28 15.34 19.28
C GLU A 286 -5.03 14.10 18.41
N GLY A 287 -4.51 14.28 17.19
CA GLY A 287 -4.21 13.16 16.29
C GLY A 287 -3.03 12.31 16.76
N LEU A 288 -1.97 12.95 17.29
CA LEU A 288 -0.79 12.26 17.81
C LEU A 288 -1.12 11.43 19.06
N THR A 289 -2.13 11.81 19.83
CA THR A 289 -2.61 11.10 21.03
C THR A 289 -3.84 10.21 20.78
N ALA A 290 -4.25 10.03 19.52
CA ALA A 290 -5.42 9.21 19.18
C ALA A 290 -5.34 7.78 19.72
N PHE A 291 -4.15 7.18 19.76
CA PHE A 291 -3.90 5.84 20.33
C PHE A 291 -4.19 5.74 21.84
N CYS A 292 -4.30 6.87 22.55
CA CYS A 292 -4.72 6.94 23.95
C CYS A 292 -6.23 7.19 24.12
N ARG A 293 -6.97 7.46 23.04
CA ARG A 293 -8.38 7.90 23.07
C ARG A 293 -9.32 7.01 22.26
N LEU A 294 -8.83 6.40 21.19
CA LEU A 294 -9.59 5.60 20.25
C LEU A 294 -9.11 4.15 20.29
N GLU A 295 -10.05 3.22 20.42
CA GLU A 295 -9.73 1.79 20.40
C GLU A 295 -9.19 1.39 19.02
N GLY A 296 -8.07 0.65 19.00
CA GLY A 296 -7.44 0.18 17.75
C GLY A 296 -6.59 1.21 17.01
N ALA A 297 -6.59 2.49 17.41
CA ALA A 297 -5.68 3.50 16.88
C ALA A 297 -4.21 3.15 17.15
N GLN A 298 -3.36 3.52 16.20
CA GLN A 298 -1.96 3.08 16.14
C GLN A 298 -1.04 4.22 16.53
N LEU A 299 0.22 3.91 16.82
CA LEU A 299 1.22 4.92 17.17
C LEU A 299 1.92 5.51 15.95
N ASP A 300 2.16 4.68 14.95
CA ASP A 300 2.90 5.04 13.75
C ASP A 300 2.29 4.43 12.49
N ASN A 301 2.82 4.89 11.36
CA ASN A 301 2.34 4.52 10.02
C ASN A 301 3.24 3.48 9.34
N ASN A 302 4.02 2.70 10.13
CA ASN A 302 5.02 1.79 9.60
C ASN A 302 4.43 0.76 8.62
N ARG A 303 3.15 0.39 8.76
CA ARG A 303 2.47 -0.53 7.82
C ARG A 303 2.32 0.05 6.42
N ALA A 304 1.89 1.31 6.28
CA ALA A 304 1.81 1.96 4.96
C ALA A 304 3.21 2.14 4.36
N GLU A 305 4.19 2.57 5.18
CA GLU A 305 5.59 2.72 4.73
C GLU A 305 6.17 1.38 4.24
N GLN A 306 5.92 0.28 4.95
CA GLN A 306 6.30 -1.08 4.52
C GLN A 306 5.62 -1.47 3.21
N ALA A 307 4.32 -1.23 3.07
CA ALA A 307 3.58 -1.51 1.84
C ALA A 307 4.16 -0.73 0.64
N LEU A 308 4.54 0.53 0.82
CA LEU A 308 5.14 1.37 -0.21
C LEU A 308 6.57 0.95 -0.61
N LYS A 309 7.26 0.12 0.18
CA LYS A 309 8.58 -0.43 -0.22
C LYS A 309 8.50 -1.25 -1.51
N LEU A 310 7.36 -1.86 -1.80
CA LEU A 310 7.13 -2.58 -3.06
C LEU A 310 7.22 -1.63 -4.26
N VAL A 311 6.51 -0.49 -4.18
CA VAL A 311 6.56 0.59 -5.18
C VAL A 311 7.97 1.17 -5.27
N ALA A 312 8.57 1.53 -4.14
CA ALA A 312 9.90 2.15 -4.10
C ALA A 312 10.97 1.26 -4.74
N ARG A 313 10.89 -0.07 -4.53
CA ARG A 313 11.79 -1.05 -5.17
C ARG A 313 11.60 -1.10 -6.68
N ASN A 314 10.36 -1.10 -7.17
CA ASN A 314 10.09 -1.06 -8.60
C ASN A 314 10.59 0.25 -9.22
N ARG A 315 10.25 1.40 -8.62
CA ARG A 315 10.68 2.73 -9.05
C ARG A 315 12.19 2.86 -9.10
N LYS A 316 12.92 2.33 -8.10
CA LYS A 316 14.40 2.38 -8.08
C LYS A 316 15.03 1.72 -9.31
N ASN A 317 14.42 0.67 -9.85
CA ASN A 317 14.99 -0.10 -10.96
C ASN A 317 14.37 0.23 -12.31
N ALA A 318 13.07 0.52 -12.36
CA ALA A 318 12.33 0.80 -13.59
C ALA A 318 12.19 2.31 -13.89
N LEU A 319 12.41 3.17 -12.88
CA LEU A 319 12.41 4.63 -12.92
C LEU A 319 11.05 5.31 -13.16
N PHE A 320 10.21 4.76 -14.04
CA PHE A 320 8.93 5.36 -14.43
C PHE A 320 7.97 4.32 -15.02
N HIS A 321 6.70 4.72 -15.14
CA HIS A 321 5.71 4.12 -16.03
C HIS A 321 5.66 4.91 -17.33
N LYS A 322 5.45 4.22 -18.47
CA LYS A 322 5.28 4.92 -19.76
C LYS A 322 3.93 5.63 -19.82
N THR A 323 2.87 4.93 -19.40
CA THR A 323 1.48 5.38 -19.50
C THR A 323 0.71 5.22 -18.20
N GLN A 324 -0.41 5.95 -18.06
CA GLN A 324 -1.35 5.77 -16.95
C GLN A 324 -1.90 4.34 -16.89
N ALA A 325 -2.21 3.71 -18.02
CA ALA A 325 -2.67 2.33 -18.07
C ALA A 325 -1.60 1.36 -17.52
N GLY A 326 -0.33 1.57 -17.88
CA GLY A 326 0.78 0.78 -17.34
C GLY A 326 1.04 1.02 -15.85
N ALA A 327 0.61 2.16 -15.29
CA ALA A 327 0.60 2.40 -13.86
C ALA A 327 -0.55 1.65 -13.19
N SER A 328 -1.76 1.67 -13.76
CA SER A 328 -2.93 0.92 -13.24
C SER A 328 -2.69 -0.60 -13.21
N ILE A 329 -2.07 -1.17 -14.25
CA ILE A 329 -1.66 -2.60 -14.26
C ILE A 329 -0.72 -2.91 -13.10
N ALA A 330 0.23 -2.00 -12.82
CA ALA A 330 1.16 -2.15 -11.72
C ALA A 330 0.44 -2.09 -10.37
N ASP A 331 -0.48 -1.15 -10.20
CA ASP A 331 -1.27 -0.97 -8.98
C ASP A 331 -2.06 -2.26 -8.66
N VAL A 332 -2.75 -2.84 -9.66
CA VAL A 332 -3.50 -4.11 -9.50
C VAL A 332 -2.56 -5.24 -9.09
N ILE A 333 -1.48 -5.48 -9.83
CA ILE A 333 -0.60 -6.62 -9.53
C ILE A 333 0.08 -6.43 -8.16
N MET A 334 0.57 -5.23 -7.84
CA MET A 334 1.18 -4.95 -6.54
C MET A 334 0.19 -5.13 -5.40
N ALA A 335 -1.07 -4.67 -5.55
CA ALA A 335 -2.11 -4.86 -4.55
C ALA A 335 -2.39 -6.34 -4.29
N MET A 336 -2.46 -7.14 -5.36
CA MET A 336 -2.67 -8.59 -5.23
C MET A 336 -1.47 -9.30 -4.60
N ILE A 337 -0.23 -8.92 -4.94
CA ILE A 337 0.98 -9.45 -4.29
C ILE A 337 0.95 -9.12 -2.79
N ALA A 338 0.75 -7.86 -2.43
CA ALA A 338 0.81 -7.40 -1.05
C ALA A 338 -0.32 -7.99 -0.21
N THR A 339 -1.56 -8.00 -0.72
CA THR A 339 -2.69 -8.60 -0.02
C THR A 339 -2.52 -10.11 0.15
N SER A 340 -2.00 -10.81 -0.86
CA SER A 340 -1.72 -12.26 -0.75
C SER A 340 -0.62 -12.57 0.26
N ALA A 341 0.40 -11.71 0.35
CA ALA A 341 1.45 -11.83 1.35
C ALA A 341 0.91 -11.61 2.78
N GLU A 342 0.05 -10.61 2.99
CA GLU A 342 -0.63 -10.39 4.27
C GLU A 342 -1.55 -11.58 4.64
N ALA A 343 -2.16 -12.24 3.66
CA ALA A 343 -2.95 -13.45 3.87
C ALA A 343 -2.11 -14.71 4.12
N GLY A 344 -0.77 -14.64 3.98
CA GLY A 344 0.13 -15.77 4.22
C GLY A 344 0.06 -16.88 3.16
N ILE A 345 -0.42 -16.58 1.95
CA ILE A 345 -0.58 -17.59 0.89
C ILE A 345 0.57 -17.58 -0.13
N ASN A 346 0.71 -18.67 -0.87
CA ASN A 346 1.63 -18.73 -2.01
C ASN A 346 1.10 -17.88 -3.18
N VAL A 347 1.72 -16.73 -3.41
CA VAL A 347 1.32 -15.78 -4.47
C VAL A 347 1.43 -16.37 -5.87
N LEU A 348 2.42 -17.23 -6.13
CA LEU A 348 2.58 -17.88 -7.43
C LEU A 348 1.41 -18.81 -7.72
N ASP A 349 1.09 -19.68 -6.76
CA ASP A 349 -0.02 -20.63 -6.89
C ASP A 349 -1.35 -19.91 -7.03
N TYR A 350 -1.53 -18.83 -6.26
CA TYR A 350 -2.71 -17.98 -6.36
C TYR A 350 -2.85 -17.37 -7.76
N PHE A 351 -1.81 -16.70 -8.28
CA PHE A 351 -1.86 -16.09 -9.61
C PHE A 351 -2.09 -17.13 -10.72
N ASN A 352 -1.51 -18.33 -10.59
CA ASN A 352 -1.75 -19.43 -11.53
C ASN A 352 -3.21 -19.89 -11.48
N THR A 353 -3.76 -20.05 -10.29
CA THR A 353 -5.16 -20.47 -10.08
C THR A 353 -6.14 -19.46 -10.66
N ILE A 354 -5.94 -18.17 -10.38
CA ILE A 354 -6.82 -17.12 -10.88
C ILE A 354 -6.82 -17.05 -12.41
N GLN A 355 -5.67 -17.24 -13.05
CA GLN A 355 -5.61 -17.29 -14.51
C GLN A 355 -6.26 -18.56 -15.11
N ARG A 356 -6.12 -19.71 -14.45
CA ARG A 356 -6.75 -20.97 -14.88
C ARG A 356 -8.27 -20.92 -14.79
N MET A 357 -8.78 -20.31 -13.73
CA MET A 357 -10.20 -20.23 -13.41
C MET A 357 -10.80 -18.86 -13.78
N GLU A 358 -10.28 -18.20 -14.83
CA GLU A 358 -10.63 -16.82 -15.15
C GLU A 358 -12.14 -16.61 -15.33
N SER A 359 -12.84 -17.59 -15.93
CA SER A 359 -14.29 -17.52 -16.15
C SER A 359 -15.07 -17.57 -14.84
N GLU A 360 -14.69 -18.49 -13.95
CA GLU A 360 -15.28 -18.70 -12.63
C GLU A 360 -15.00 -17.50 -11.71
N VAL A 361 -13.78 -16.96 -11.76
CA VAL A 361 -13.37 -15.75 -11.04
C VAL A 361 -14.19 -14.54 -11.49
N LYS A 362 -14.42 -14.39 -12.80
CA LYS A 362 -15.28 -13.30 -13.32
C LYS A 362 -16.72 -13.45 -12.86
N ALA A 363 -17.24 -14.68 -12.79
CA ALA A 363 -18.60 -14.94 -12.36
C ALA A 363 -18.78 -14.78 -10.83
N ASN A 364 -17.81 -15.21 -10.03
CA ASN A 364 -17.91 -15.29 -8.57
C ASN A 364 -16.61 -14.87 -7.85
N PRO A 365 -16.13 -13.62 -8.01
CA PRO A 365 -14.82 -13.19 -7.48
C PRO A 365 -14.69 -13.35 -5.96
N GLN A 366 -15.80 -13.32 -5.22
CA GLN A 366 -15.85 -13.52 -3.76
C GLN A 366 -15.38 -14.91 -3.30
N GLN A 367 -15.42 -15.92 -4.17
CA GLN A 367 -14.93 -17.27 -3.88
C GLN A 367 -13.42 -17.39 -4.08
N PHE A 368 -12.79 -16.41 -4.71
CA PHE A 368 -11.39 -16.45 -5.13
C PHE A 368 -10.55 -15.38 -4.45
N LEU A 369 -10.95 -14.91 -3.27
CA LEU A 369 -10.15 -13.99 -2.49
C LEU A 369 -8.89 -14.70 -1.96
N PRO A 370 -7.81 -13.96 -1.63
CA PRO A 370 -6.58 -14.57 -1.15
C PRO A 370 -6.78 -15.51 0.06
N TRP A 371 -7.77 -15.24 0.91
CA TRP A 371 -8.06 -16.03 2.10
C TRP A 371 -9.06 -17.18 1.91
N ASN A 372 -9.61 -17.41 0.71
CA ASN A 372 -10.60 -18.49 0.51
C ASN A 372 -10.55 -19.20 -0.85
N TYR A 373 -9.66 -18.82 -1.77
CA TYR A 373 -9.61 -19.41 -3.12
C TYR A 373 -9.37 -20.93 -3.15
N GLN A 374 -8.59 -21.46 -2.19
CA GLN A 374 -8.22 -22.88 -2.14
C GLN A 374 -9.41 -23.82 -1.94
N SER A 375 -10.51 -23.32 -1.35
CA SER A 375 -11.73 -24.11 -1.16
C SER A 375 -12.49 -24.38 -2.46
N ASN A 376 -12.07 -23.78 -3.57
CA ASN A 376 -12.75 -23.82 -4.87
C ASN A 376 -11.87 -24.43 -5.98
N ILE A 377 -10.73 -25.05 -5.63
CA ILE A 377 -9.80 -25.69 -6.57
C ILE A 377 -10.17 -27.14 -6.81
#